data_AF-A0A921ZL08-F1
#
_entry.id   AF-A0A921ZL08-F1
#
_cell.length_a   1.000
_cell.length_b   1.000
_cell.length_c   1.000
_cell.angle_alpha   90.00
_cell.angle_beta   90.00
_cell.angle_gamma   90.00
#
_symmetry.space_group_name_H-M   'P 1'
#
loop_
_entity.id
_entity.type
_entity.pdbx_description
1 polymer ?
#
loop_
_entity_poly.entity_id
_entity_poly.type
_entity_poly.pdbx_seq_one_letter_code
_entity_poly.pdbx_strand_id
1 'polypeptide(L)'
;MSEIEHLKRHLEKEEAHHVQHARQAVAQAIQGVVTKAPPPEHLFNPISLADLPNMVSRNVAKNAPSRIADNKLAAARLMRDIAELRQRVGQIEARLANELKRKRQAELDIVRLRKELSATKSCVASLRMPPPPLRKQCSKFA
;
A
#
# COMPACT_ATOMS: atom_id res chain seq x y z
N MET A 1 -11.40 -10.75 -19.26
CA MET A 1 -12.45 -9.78 -19.66
C MET A 1 -13.14 -9.10 -18.47
N SER A 2 -13.03 -9.58 -17.21
CA SER A 2 -13.80 -9.04 -16.07
C SER A 2 -13.32 -7.68 -15.52
N GLU A 3 -12.05 -7.32 -15.67
CA GLU A 3 -11.51 -6.06 -15.13
C GLU A 3 -12.02 -4.82 -15.88
N ILE A 4 -12.16 -4.93 -17.21
CA ILE A 4 -12.68 -3.85 -18.05
C ILE A 4 -14.15 -3.57 -17.73
N GLU A 5 -14.95 -4.61 -17.50
CA GLU A 5 -16.34 -4.47 -17.07
C GLU A 5 -16.47 -3.89 -15.66
N HIS A 6 -15.58 -4.27 -14.75
CA HIS A 6 -15.54 -3.69 -13.41
C HIS A 6 -15.21 -2.19 -13.46
N LEU A 7 -14.22 -1.81 -14.27
CA LEU A 7 -13.81 -0.42 -14.44
C LEU A 7 -14.94 0.42 -15.08
N LYS A 8 -15.64 -0.15 -16.07
CA LYS A 8 -16.81 0.49 -16.70
C LYS A 8 -17.92 0.75 -15.68
N ARG A 9 -18.28 -0.24 -14.86
CA ARG A 9 -19.29 -0.09 -13.80
C ARG A 9 -18.87 0.93 -12.73
N HIS A 10 -17.58 1.06 -12.47
CA HIS A 10 -17.07 2.05 -11.52
C HIS A 10 -17.17 3.48 -12.08
N LEU A 11 -16.79 3.68 -13.34
CA LEU A 11 -16.91 4.96 -14.03
C LEU A 11 -18.37 5.41 -14.16
N GLU A 12 -19.29 4.51 -14.49
CA GLU A 12 -20.73 4.82 -14.56
C GLU A 12 -21.29 5.25 -13.19
N LYS A 13 -20.81 4.65 -12.09
CA LYS A 13 -21.19 5.05 -10.72
C LYS A 13 -20.64 6.42 -10.35
N GLU A 14 -19.39 6.70 -10.68
CA GLU A 14 -18.75 8.00 -10.45
C GLU A 14 -19.44 9.12 -11.25
N GLU A 15 -19.79 8.85 -12.50
CA GLU A 15 -20.52 9.81 -13.34
C GLU A 15 -21.92 10.10 -12.77
N ALA A 16 -22.66 9.06 -12.38
CA ALA A 16 -23.97 9.22 -11.76
C ALA A 16 -23.89 10.03 -10.45
N HIS A 17 -22.87 9.77 -9.63
CA HIS A 17 -22.62 10.50 -8.39
C HIS A 17 -22.34 11.99 -8.65
N HIS A 18 -21.47 12.32 -9.61
CA HIS A 18 -21.18 13.71 -9.96
C HIS A 18 -22.38 14.45 -10.53
N VAL A 19 -23.16 13.81 -11.40
CA VAL A 19 -24.39 14.38 -11.96
C VAL A 19 -25.42 14.64 -10.87
N GLN A 20 -25.59 13.70 -9.93
CA GLN A 20 -26.48 13.87 -8.79
C GLN A 20 -26.02 15.00 -7.86
N HIS A 21 -24.73 15.07 -7.54
CA HIS A 21 -24.16 16.12 -6.71
C HIS A 21 -24.33 17.50 -7.36
N ALA A 22 -24.11 17.61 -8.68
CA ALA A 22 -24.34 18.85 -9.43
C ALA A 22 -25.83 19.27 -9.38
N ARG A 23 -26.76 18.34 -9.59
CA ARG A 23 -28.21 18.60 -9.50
C ARG A 23 -28.61 19.05 -8.08
N GLN A 24 -28.07 18.41 -7.05
CA GLN A 24 -28.32 18.78 -5.66
C GLN A 24 -27.76 20.15 -5.31
N ALA A 25 -26.54 20.47 -5.76
CA ALA A 25 -25.94 21.79 -5.55
C ALA A 25 -26.76 22.90 -6.25
N VAL A 26 -27.25 22.65 -7.46
CA VAL A 26 -28.15 23.57 -8.17
C VAL A 26 -29.48 23.73 -7.44
N ALA A 27 -30.09 22.63 -6.97
CA ALA A 27 -31.34 22.69 -6.21
C ALA A 27 -31.18 23.46 -4.89
N GLN A 28 -30.06 23.27 -4.17
CA GLN A 28 -29.75 24.01 -2.95
C GLN A 28 -29.53 25.50 -3.20
N ALA A 29 -28.88 25.85 -4.32
CA ALA A 29 -28.71 27.25 -4.73
C ALA A 29 -30.05 27.91 -5.09
N ILE A 30 -30.99 27.18 -5.68
CA ILE A 30 -32.33 27.67 -6.04
C ILE A 30 -33.25 27.79 -4.81
N GLN A 31 -33.18 26.82 -3.87
CA GLN A 31 -34.06 26.77 -2.70
C GLN A 31 -33.59 27.63 -1.51
N GLY A 32 -32.41 28.25 -1.59
CA GLY A 32 -32.01 29.31 -0.66
C GLY A 32 -31.98 28.90 0.83
N VAL A 33 -31.58 27.67 1.16
CA VAL A 33 -31.62 27.19 2.55
C VAL A 33 -30.41 27.68 3.37
N VAL A 34 -30.61 28.86 3.96
CA VAL A 34 -30.26 29.30 5.33
C VAL A 34 -28.84 29.00 5.84
N THR A 35 -27.93 29.96 5.64
CA THR A 35 -26.83 30.21 6.59
C THR A 35 -27.30 31.23 7.63
N LYS A 36 -27.05 30.94 8.92
CA LYS A 36 -27.46 31.70 10.12
C LYS A 36 -26.90 33.14 10.19
N ALA A 37 -27.37 34.04 9.35
CA ALA A 37 -27.15 35.48 9.48
C ALA A 37 -28.42 36.21 9.00
N PRO A 38 -28.83 37.32 9.65
CA PRO A 38 -29.98 38.09 9.20
C PRO A 38 -29.77 38.49 7.73
N PRO A 39 -30.78 38.30 6.86
CA PRO A 39 -30.60 38.53 5.43
C PRO A 39 -30.38 40.03 5.19
N PRO A 40 -29.31 40.45 4.49
CA PRO A 40 -29.29 41.80 3.95
C PRO A 40 -30.47 41.92 2.98
N GLU A 41 -31.25 42.99 3.10
CA GLU A 41 -32.53 43.25 2.39
C GLU A 41 -32.42 43.34 0.85
N HIS A 42 -31.32 42.84 0.27
CA HIS A 42 -31.02 42.84 -1.16
C HIS A 42 -31.12 41.45 -1.81
N LEU A 43 -31.55 40.41 -1.07
CA LEU A 43 -31.61 39.02 -1.56
C LEU A 43 -32.70 38.76 -2.61
N PHE A 44 -33.63 39.68 -2.83
CA PHE A 44 -34.66 39.58 -3.87
C PHE A 44 -34.54 40.68 -4.92
N ASN A 45 -33.31 41.08 -5.28
CA ASN A 45 -33.16 41.75 -6.56
C ASN A 45 -33.34 40.68 -7.66
N PRO A 46 -34.31 40.79 -8.57
CA PRO A 46 -34.45 39.85 -9.67
C PRO A 46 -33.15 39.88 -10.48
N ILE A 47 -32.31 38.87 -10.29
CA ILE A 47 -31.06 38.75 -11.05
C ILE A 47 -31.50 38.47 -12.48
N SER A 48 -31.29 39.45 -13.35
CA SER A 48 -31.53 39.28 -14.77
C SER A 48 -30.69 38.09 -15.27
N LEU A 49 -31.31 37.18 -16.01
CA LEU A 49 -30.59 36.06 -16.66
C LEU A 49 -29.43 36.57 -17.54
N ALA A 50 -29.49 37.82 -17.99
CA ALA A 50 -28.43 38.49 -18.73
C ALA A 50 -27.17 38.78 -17.89
N ASP A 51 -27.29 38.93 -16.56
CA ASP A 51 -26.19 39.28 -15.66
C ASP A 51 -25.54 38.07 -14.97
N LEU A 52 -26.22 36.91 -15.03
CA LEU A 52 -25.75 35.64 -14.48
C LEU A 52 -24.34 35.24 -14.99
N PRO A 53 -24.01 35.36 -16.29
CA PRO A 53 -22.68 35.03 -16.80
C PRO A 53 -21.56 35.88 -16.16
N ASN A 54 -21.84 37.17 -15.93
CA ASN A 54 -20.91 38.10 -15.33
C ASN A 54 -20.73 37.86 -13.82
N MET A 55 -21.77 37.40 -13.13
CA MET A 55 -21.70 37.00 -11.72
C MET A 55 -20.92 35.70 -11.54
N VAL A 56 -21.21 34.67 -12.34
CA VAL A 56 -20.49 33.39 -12.32
C VAL A 56 -19.01 33.62 -12.63
N SER A 57 -18.69 34.40 -13.67
CA SER A 57 -17.30 34.72 -14.03
C SER A 57 -16.56 35.44 -12.92
N ARG A 58 -17.19 36.42 -12.24
CA ARG A 58 -16.58 37.10 -11.08
C ARG A 58 -16.36 36.15 -9.91
N ASN A 59 -17.31 35.26 -9.62
CA ASN A 59 -17.17 34.31 -8.52
C ASN A 59 -16.10 33.26 -8.80
N VAL A 60 -15.99 32.76 -10.04
CA VAL A 60 -14.89 31.87 -10.44
C VAL A 60 -13.55 32.60 -10.33
N ALA A 61 -13.45 33.83 -10.83
CA ALA A 61 -12.22 34.63 -10.76
C ALA A 61 -11.78 34.92 -9.32
N LYS A 62 -12.73 35.20 -8.41
CA LYS A 62 -12.43 35.44 -6.99
C LYS A 62 -12.03 34.17 -6.22
N ASN A 63 -12.65 33.04 -6.53
CA ASN A 63 -12.41 31.78 -5.81
C ASN A 63 -11.24 30.97 -6.40
N ALA A 64 -10.87 31.18 -7.66
CA ALA A 64 -9.77 30.48 -8.31
C ALA A 64 -8.42 30.64 -7.57
N PRO A 65 -8.01 31.85 -7.13
CA PRO A 65 -6.79 32.02 -6.33
C PRO A 65 -6.77 31.17 -5.04
N SER A 66 -7.90 31.11 -4.33
CA SER A 66 -8.01 30.30 -3.10
C SER A 66 -7.86 28.82 -3.39
N ARG A 67 -8.57 28.29 -4.40
CA ARG A 67 -8.48 26.88 -4.79
C ARG A 67 -7.08 26.50 -5.27
N ILE A 68 -6.38 27.42 -5.96
CA ILE A 68 -4.99 27.21 -6.38
C ILE A 68 -4.07 27.11 -5.16
N ALA A 69 -4.27 27.96 -4.14
CA ALA A 69 -3.49 27.90 -2.90
C ALA A 69 -3.72 26.59 -2.14
N ASP A 70 -4.97 26.14 -2.02
CA ASP A 70 -5.32 24.87 -1.37
C ASP A 70 -4.70 23.68 -2.10
N ASN A 71 -4.77 23.67 -3.44
CA ASN A 71 -4.17 22.62 -4.26
C ASN A 71 -2.64 22.61 -4.13
N LYS A 72 -1.99 23.77 -4.08
CA LYS A 72 -0.54 23.86 -3.83
C LYS A 72 -0.17 23.30 -2.46
N LEU A 73 -0.97 23.58 -1.44
CA LEU A 73 -0.76 23.05 -0.09
C LEU A 73 -0.97 21.54 -0.05
N ALA A 74 -2.02 21.03 -0.69
CA ALA A 74 -2.29 19.60 -0.80
C ALA A 74 -1.15 18.88 -1.54
N ALA A 75 -0.70 19.44 -2.67
CA ALA A 75 0.43 18.90 -3.42
C ALA A 75 1.72 18.86 -2.58
N ALA A 76 2.02 19.93 -1.84
CA ALA A 76 3.20 19.98 -0.97
C ALA A 76 3.16 18.90 0.14
N ARG A 77 1.98 18.62 0.70
CA ARG A 77 1.79 17.54 1.68
C ARG A 77 2.01 16.16 1.04
N LEU A 78 1.38 15.91 -0.11
CA LEU A 78 1.56 14.64 -0.83
C LEU A 78 3.03 14.41 -1.23
N MET A 79 3.74 15.45 -1.68
CA MET A 79 5.17 15.34 -1.99
C MET A 79 6.01 14.94 -0.77
N ARG A 80 5.67 15.46 0.42
CA ARG A 80 6.31 15.07 1.68
C ARG A 80 6.02 13.61 2.01
N ASP A 81 4.76 13.21 1.93
CA ASP A 81 4.34 11.85 2.25
C ASP A 81 5.00 10.83 1.30
N ILE A 82 5.12 11.16 0.01
CA ILE A 82 5.84 10.35 -0.98
C ILE A 82 7.31 10.20 -0.60
N ALA A 83 7.98 11.29 -0.18
CA ALA A 83 9.38 11.25 0.22
C ALA A 83 9.57 10.35 1.47
N GLU A 84 8.68 10.46 2.45
CA GLU A 84 8.71 9.64 3.65
C GLU A 84 8.47 8.16 3.34
N LEU A 85 7.49 7.85 2.47
CA LEU A 85 7.23 6.48 2.04
C LEU A 85 8.42 5.87 1.30
N ARG A 86 9.07 6.62 0.41
CA ARG A 86 10.30 6.17 -0.27
C ARG A 86 11.43 5.86 0.72
N GLN A 87 11.60 6.71 1.73
CA GLN A 87 12.59 6.47 2.78
C GLN A 87 12.28 5.19 3.58
N ARG A 88 11.01 4.99 3.98
CA ARG A 88 10.57 3.80 4.70
C ARG A 88 10.77 2.53 3.87
N VAL A 89 10.47 2.57 2.57
CA VAL A 89 10.72 1.45 1.64
C VAL A 89 12.21 1.11 1.63
N GLY A 90 13.10 2.09 1.47
CA GLY A 90 14.54 1.84 1.48
C GLY A 90 15.04 1.22 2.80
N GLN A 91 14.48 1.62 3.95
CA GLN A 91 14.80 0.99 5.23
C GLN A 91 14.33 -0.46 5.31
N ILE A 92 13.13 -0.76 4.80
CA ILE A 92 12.58 -2.12 4.76
C ILE A 92 13.42 -3.01 3.85
N GLU A 93 13.81 -2.53 2.67
CA GLU A 93 14.67 -3.25 1.73
C GLU A 93 16.03 -3.59 2.37
N ALA A 94 16.64 -2.64 3.07
CA ALA A 94 17.90 -2.88 3.79
C ALA A 94 17.76 -3.95 4.88
N ARG A 95 16.66 -3.91 5.66
CA ARG A 95 16.35 -4.94 6.66
C ARG A 95 16.14 -6.31 6.02
N LEU A 96 15.39 -6.38 4.93
CA LEU A 96 15.14 -7.62 4.20
C LEU A 96 16.44 -8.23 3.67
N ALA A 97 17.34 -7.41 3.11
CA ALA A 97 18.65 -7.88 2.63
C ALA A 97 19.48 -8.53 3.76
N ASN A 98 19.42 -7.96 4.97
CA ASN A 98 20.11 -8.53 6.14
C ASN A 98 19.48 -9.84 6.62
N GLU A 99 18.14 -9.95 6.61
CA GLU A 99 17.45 -11.20 6.93
C GLU A 99 17.79 -12.31 5.91
N LEU A 100 17.82 -11.99 4.61
CA LEU A 100 18.20 -12.95 3.57
C LEU A 100 19.63 -13.48 3.75
N LYS A 101 20.58 -12.60 4.12
CA LYS A 101 21.95 -13.02 4.44
C LYS A 101 21.98 -13.97 5.64
N ARG A 102 21.28 -13.63 6.73
CA ARG A 102 21.20 -14.49 7.93
C ARG A 102 20.53 -15.83 7.63
N LYS A 103 19.46 -15.83 6.84
CA LYS A 103 18.79 -17.06 6.37
C LYS A 103 19.77 -17.96 5.62
N ARG A 104 20.50 -17.41 4.64
CA ARG A 104 21.49 -18.17 3.86
C ARG A 104 22.59 -18.75 4.74
N GLN A 105 23.07 -18.00 5.73
CA GLN A 105 24.06 -18.50 6.69
C GLN A 105 23.49 -19.66 7.52
N ALA A 106 22.27 -19.52 8.04
CA ALA A 106 21.61 -20.59 8.79
C ALA A 106 21.39 -21.85 7.94
N GLU A 107 21.02 -21.71 6.66
CA GLU A 107 20.91 -22.83 5.72
C GLU A 107 22.25 -23.56 5.55
N LEU A 108 23.37 -22.83 5.42
CA LEU A 108 24.71 -23.42 5.35
C LEU A 108 25.09 -24.15 6.65
N ASP A 109 24.80 -23.53 7.79
CA ASP A 109 25.09 -24.11 9.10
C ASP A 109 24.31 -25.42 9.33
N ILE A 110 23.03 -25.47 8.90
CA ILE A 110 22.22 -26.70 8.95
C ILE A 110 22.85 -27.81 8.10
N VAL A 111 23.32 -27.50 6.88
CA VAL A 111 23.99 -28.49 6.02
C VAL A 111 25.27 -29.01 6.67
N ARG A 112 26.08 -28.12 7.26
CA ARG A 112 27.30 -28.52 7.98
C ARG A 112 26.97 -29.43 9.17
N LEU A 113 26.04 -29.01 10.03
CA LEU A 113 25.64 -29.77 11.22
C LEU A 113 25.09 -31.16 10.86
N ARG A 114 24.32 -31.27 9.76
CA ARG A 114 23.84 -32.58 9.26
C ARG A 114 24.98 -33.52 8.87
N LYS A 115 26.05 -32.98 8.24
CA LYS A 115 27.24 -33.76 7.89
C LYS A 115 28.00 -34.20 9.15
N GLU A 116 28.22 -33.28 10.09
CA GLU A 116 28.89 -33.57 11.37
C GLU A 116 28.13 -34.62 12.17
N LEU A 117 26.80 -34.51 12.24
CA LEU A 117 25.94 -35.49 12.90
C LEU A 117 26.04 -36.86 12.23
N SER A 118 26.07 -36.92 10.90
CA SER A 118 26.22 -38.17 10.15
C SER A 118 27.58 -38.83 10.40
N ALA A 119 28.65 -38.04 10.40
CA ALA A 119 30.00 -38.51 10.72
C ALA A 119 30.08 -39.05 12.16
N THR A 120 29.48 -38.34 13.11
CA THR A 120 29.43 -38.72 14.53
C THR A 120 28.65 -40.03 14.71
N LYS A 121 27.50 -40.14 14.06
CA LYS A 121 26.69 -41.37 14.06
C LYS A 121 27.46 -42.56 13.52
N SER A 122 28.22 -42.37 12.43
CA SER A 122 29.08 -43.41 11.87
C SER A 122 30.17 -43.83 12.85
N CYS A 123 30.85 -42.87 13.49
CA CYS A 123 31.89 -43.15 14.48
C CYS A 123 31.35 -43.96 15.67
N VAL A 124 30.20 -43.53 16.22
CA VAL A 124 29.53 -44.26 17.32
C VAL A 124 29.14 -45.68 16.90
N ALA A 125 28.64 -45.86 15.67
CA ALA A 125 28.31 -47.18 15.16
C ALA A 125 29.55 -48.10 15.09
N SER A 126 30.69 -47.58 14.60
CA SER A 126 31.96 -48.33 14.55
C SER A 126 32.46 -48.74 15.94
N LEU A 127 32.31 -47.88 16.95
CA LEU A 127 32.68 -48.18 18.33
C LEU A 127 31.77 -49.22 18.99
N ARG A 128 30.51 -49.31 18.55
CA ARG A 128 29.51 -50.25 19.11
C ARG A 128 29.61 -51.65 18.49
N MET A 129 30.38 -51.83 17.42
CA MET A 129 30.55 -53.14 16.82
C MET A 129 31.29 -54.07 17.81
N PRO A 130 30.75 -55.27 18.10
CA PRO A 130 31.46 -56.24 18.92
C PRO A 130 32.79 -56.60 18.25
N PRO A 131 33.87 -56.86 19.03
CA PRO A 131 35.16 -57.22 18.46
C PRO A 131 34.98 -58.39 17.48
N PRO A 132 35.62 -58.34 16.30
CA PRO A 132 35.49 -59.40 15.32
C PRO A 132 35.82 -60.73 16.00
N PRO A 133 35.01 -61.78 15.80
CA PRO A 133 35.27 -63.06 16.44
C PRO A 133 36.68 -63.50 16.06
N LEU A 134 37.51 -63.73 17.08
CA LEU A 134 38.83 -64.33 16.94
C LEU A 134 38.62 -65.65 16.21
N ARG A 135 38.87 -65.68 14.90
CA ARG A 135 38.87 -66.92 14.13
C ARG A 135 40.01 -67.75 14.69
N LYS A 136 39.67 -68.67 15.60
CA LYS A 136 40.58 -69.74 16.03
C LYS A 136 40.95 -70.51 14.77
N GLN A 137 42.22 -70.41 14.35
CA GLN A 137 42.78 -71.36 13.40
C GLN A 137 42.66 -72.74 14.03
N CYS A 138 41.69 -73.53 13.59
CA CYS A 138 41.68 -74.95 13.88
C CYS A 138 42.85 -75.58 13.14
N SER A 139 43.97 -75.78 13.83
CA SER A 139 45.00 -76.73 13.42
C SER A 139 44.36 -78.11 13.41
N LYS A 140 44.00 -78.62 12.24
CA LYS A 140 43.76 -80.05 12.07
C LYS A 140 45.11 -80.74 12.21
N PHE A 141 45.28 -81.53 13.28
CA PHE A 141 46.27 -82.60 13.30
C PHE A 141 45.77 -83.71 12.35
N ALA A 142 46.56 -83.99 11.32
CA ALA A 142 46.60 -85.24 10.58
C ALA A 142 48.00 -85.37 9.97
#